data_AF-A0AA88AKV1-F1
#
_entry.id   AF-A0AA88AKV1-F1
#
_cell.length_a   1.000
_cell.length_b   1.000
_cell.length_c   1.000
_cell.angle_alpha   90.00
_cell.angle_beta   90.00
_cell.angle_gamma   90.00
#
_symmetry.space_group_name_H-M   'P 1'
#
loop_
_entity.id
_entity.type
_entity.pdbx_description
1 polymer ?
#
loop_
_entity_poly.entity_id
_entity_poly.type
_entity_poly.pdbx_seq_one_letter_code
_entity_poly.pdbx_strand_id
1 'polypeptide(L)'
;MLFGDLNREELEIPREVKFRLLLLWLPLFCHAGNGFAYPVLTFFEKADVERAIDEAIWSLPAVDQEVILTNWIQDYTISASDWPNLQASYDRWCQSTRNLVN
;
A
#
# COMPACT_ATOMS: atom_id res chain seq x y z
N MET A 1 14.24 -1.38 6.96
CA MET A 1 13.54 -1.52 5.66
C MET A 1 12.16 -0.95 5.95
N LEU A 2 11.95 0.34 5.67
CA LEU A 2 10.98 1.21 6.35
C LEU A 2 9.57 0.61 6.57
N PHE A 3 9.03 -0.14 5.61
CA PHE A 3 7.70 -0.77 5.74
C PHE A 3 7.69 -2.01 6.63
N GLY A 4 8.73 -2.84 6.58
CA GLY A 4 8.84 -4.01 7.47
C GLY A 4 9.00 -3.60 8.94
N ASP A 5 9.44 -2.37 9.20
CA ASP A 5 9.55 -1.80 10.54
C ASP A 5 8.21 -1.20 11.04
N LEU A 6 7.22 -0.97 10.16
CA LEU A 6 5.90 -0.44 10.54
C LEU A 6 5.04 -1.41 11.35
N ASN A 7 5.34 -2.71 11.23
CA ASN A 7 4.53 -3.79 11.76
C ASN A 7 5.28 -4.61 12.82
N ARG A 8 6.51 -4.22 13.20
CA ARG A 8 7.22 -4.85 14.31
C ARG A 8 6.62 -4.39 15.64
N GLU A 9 6.20 -5.35 16.47
CA GLU A 9 5.60 -5.12 17.79
C GLU A 9 6.48 -4.30 18.75
N GLU A 10 7.80 -4.23 18.51
CA GLU A 10 8.73 -3.42 19.32
C GLU A 10 8.56 -1.90 19.11
N LEU A 11 7.89 -1.46 18.04
CA LEU A 11 7.64 -0.06 17.74
C LEU A 11 6.16 0.14 17.38
N GLU A 12 5.35 0.58 18.35
CA GLU A 12 3.99 1.06 18.05
C GLU A 12 4.07 2.34 17.23
N ILE A 13 4.06 2.19 15.90
CA ILE A 13 4.06 3.34 14.99
C ILE A 13 2.67 3.98 15.00
N PRO A 14 2.56 5.30 15.25
CA PRO A 14 1.27 5.98 15.28
C PRO A 14 0.51 5.83 13.97
N ARG A 15 -0.82 5.70 14.07
CA ARG A 15 -1.75 5.62 12.94
C ARG A 15 -1.48 6.71 11.91
N GLU A 16 -1.33 7.96 12.36
CA GLU A 16 -1.12 9.13 11.49
C GLU A 16 0.16 9.00 10.67
N VAL A 17 1.20 8.37 11.23
CA VAL A 17 2.46 8.12 10.54
C VAL A 17 2.26 7.06 9.47
N LYS A 18 1.63 5.93 9.80
CA LYS A 18 1.33 4.86 8.83
C LYS A 18 0.50 5.40 7.66
N PHE A 19 -0.56 6.14 7.97
CA PHE A 19 -1.45 6.74 6.97
C PHE A 19 -0.71 7.70 6.04
N ARG A 20 0.06 8.65 6.59
CA ARG A 20 0.83 9.61 5.78
C ARG A 20 1.90 8.92 4.94
N LEU A 21 2.55 7.90 5.49
CA LEU A 21 3.60 7.17 4.79
C LEU A 21 3.01 6.41 3.60
N LEU A 22 1.87 5.73 3.77
CA LEU A 22 1.17 5.06 2.67
C LEU A 22 0.74 6.05 1.58
N LEU A 23 0.14 7.19 1.95
CA LEU A 23 -0.26 8.23 0.98
C LEU A 23 0.91 8.80 0.17
N LEU A 24 2.07 8.97 0.80
CA LEU A 24 3.24 9.56 0.13
C LEU A 24 3.97 8.56 -0.76
N TRP A 25 4.04 7.29 -0.33
CA TRP A 25 4.90 6.30 -0.97
C TRP A 25 4.20 5.48 -2.05
N LEU A 26 2.89 5.21 -1.92
CA LEU A 26 2.15 4.44 -2.93
C LEU A 26 2.21 5.06 -4.33
N PRO A 27 1.97 6.38 -4.53
CA PRO A 27 2.08 6.99 -5.85
C PRO A 27 3.51 6.92 -6.38
N LEU A 28 4.50 7.11 -5.51
CA LEU A 28 5.91 7.02 -5.87
C LEU A 28 6.26 5.62 -6.37
N PHE A 29 5.76 4.58 -5.73
CA PHE A 29 5.94 3.21 -6.15
C PHE A 29 5.25 2.90 -7.46
N CYS A 30 3.99 3.35 -7.64
CA CYS A 30 3.28 3.23 -8.90
C CYS A 30 4.12 3.77 -10.06
N HIS A 31 4.78 4.93 -9.91
CA HIS A 31 5.50 5.58 -11.01
C HIS A 31 7.02 5.35 -11.05
N ALA A 32 7.59 4.55 -10.14
CA ALA A 32 9.03 4.35 -10.01
C ALA A 32 9.69 3.67 -11.23
N GLY A 33 8.92 3.01 -12.10
CA GLY A 33 9.43 2.27 -13.28
C GLY A 33 10.02 3.12 -14.41
N ASN A 34 9.96 4.46 -14.33
CA ASN A 34 10.24 5.34 -15.47
C ASN A 34 11.66 5.93 -15.51
N GLY A 35 12.54 5.63 -14.55
CA GLY A 35 13.88 6.23 -14.46
C GLY A 35 15.00 5.19 -14.34
N PHE A 36 16.01 5.29 -15.20
CA PHE A 36 17.26 4.50 -15.19
C PHE A 36 18.12 4.63 -13.90
N ALA A 37 17.60 5.20 -12.82
CA ALA A 37 18.40 5.70 -11.70
C ALA A 37 17.76 5.46 -10.33
N TYR A 38 17.27 4.26 -10.01
CA TYR A 38 16.91 3.87 -8.63
C TYR A 38 17.17 2.37 -8.42
N PRO A 39 17.39 1.89 -7.18
CA PRO A 39 17.69 0.48 -6.94
C PRO A 39 16.50 -0.35 -7.43
N VAL A 40 16.77 -1.23 -8.40
CA VAL A 40 15.79 -2.21 -8.87
C VAL A 40 15.61 -3.19 -7.72
N LEU A 41 14.60 -2.96 -6.88
CA LEU A 41 14.17 -3.94 -5.90
C LEU A 41 13.97 -5.26 -6.66
N THR A 42 14.59 -6.31 -6.15
CA THR A 42 14.36 -7.67 -6.64
C THR A 42 12.89 -8.01 -6.51
N PHE A 43 12.44 -9.01 -7.27
CA PHE A 43 11.07 -9.51 -7.18
C PHE A 43 10.66 -9.84 -5.73
N PHE A 44 11.57 -10.44 -4.96
CA PHE A 44 11.33 -10.78 -3.56
C PHE A 44 11.18 -9.55 -2.67
N GLU A 45 12.06 -8.54 -2.83
CA GLU A 45 11.96 -7.29 -2.06
C GLU A 45 10.68 -6.52 -2.39
N LYS A 46 10.25 -6.54 -3.65
CA LYS A 46 8.96 -5.97 -4.07
C LYS A 46 7.78 -6.65 -3.37
N ALA A 47 7.77 -7.98 -3.34
CA ALA A 47 6.73 -8.75 -2.66
C ALA A 47 6.72 -8.53 -1.14
N ASP A 48 7.90 -8.40 -0.52
CA ASP A 48 8.00 -8.06 0.90
C ASP A 48 7.45 -6.68 1.22
N VAL A 49 7.69 -5.70 0.35
CA VAL A 49 7.12 -4.35 0.48
C VAL A 49 5.60 -4.38 0.31
N GLU A 50 5.07 -5.10 -0.68
CA GLU A 50 3.62 -5.27 -0.88
C GLU A 50 2.95 -5.89 0.34
N ARG A 51 3.55 -6.94 0.92
CA ARG A 51 3.05 -7.56 2.15
C ARG A 51 3.04 -6.59 3.32
N ALA A 52 4.12 -5.83 3.51
CA ALA A 52 4.20 -4.86 4.59
C ALA A 52 3.20 -3.70 4.41
N ILE A 53 2.94 -3.29 3.17
CA ILE A 53 1.90 -2.33 2.81
C ILE A 53 0.51 -2.89 3.15
N ASP A 54 0.20 -4.13 2.76
CA ASP A 54 -1.08 -4.78 3.08
C ASP A 54 -1.32 -4.81 4.59
N GLU A 55 -0.35 -5.31 5.36
CA GLU A 55 -0.40 -5.33 6.82
C GLU A 55 -0.61 -3.92 7.41
N ALA A 56 0.08 -2.90 6.88
CA ALA A 56 -0.06 -1.53 7.33
C ALA A 56 -1.47 -0.97 7.02
N ILE A 57 -2.01 -1.23 5.83
CA ILE A 57 -3.38 -0.85 5.43
C ILE A 57 -4.38 -1.48 6.39
N TRP A 58 -4.31 -2.79 6.63
CA TRP A 58 -5.26 -3.48 7.51
C TRP A 58 -5.15 -3.09 8.98
N SER A 59 -4.03 -2.48 9.40
CA SER A 59 -3.88 -1.91 10.74
C SER A 59 -4.58 -0.55 10.92
N LEU A 60 -5.00 0.11 9.83
CA LEU A 60 -5.69 1.40 9.87
C LEU A 60 -7.21 1.23 10.06
N PRO A 61 -7.93 2.26 10.54
CA PRO A 61 -9.40 2.29 10.51
C PRO A 61 -9.98 2.17 9.09
N ALA A 62 -11.20 1.66 8.96
CA ALA A 62 -11.86 1.43 7.66
C ALA A 62 -11.92 2.68 6.75
N VAL A 63 -12.15 3.87 7.32
CA VAL A 63 -12.18 5.13 6.56
C VAL A 63 -10.81 5.44 5.94
N ASP A 64 -9.74 5.19 6.67
CA ASP A 64 -8.39 5.40 6.15
C ASP A 64 -8.02 4.34 5.11
N GLN A 65 -8.43 3.08 5.32
CA GLN A 65 -8.26 2.01 4.33
C GLN A 65 -8.89 2.37 2.99
N GLU A 66 -10.14 2.88 3.01
CA GLU A 66 -10.83 3.37 1.83
C GLU A 66 -10.04 4.46 1.13
N VAL A 67 -9.56 5.48 1.87
CA VAL A 67 -8.77 6.56 1.28
C VAL A 67 -7.48 6.03 0.65
N ILE A 68 -6.76 5.13 1.32
CA ILE A 68 -5.52 4.56 0.77
C ILE A 68 -5.80 3.74 -0.50
N LEU A 69 -6.77 2.83 -0.46
CA LEU A 69 -7.05 1.89 -1.55
C LEU A 69 -7.66 2.58 -2.77
N THR A 70 -8.49 3.61 -2.57
CA THR A 70 -9.06 4.42 -3.66
C THR A 70 -8.01 5.28 -4.35
N ASN A 71 -7.09 5.89 -3.59
CA ASN A 71 -5.97 6.62 -4.18
C ASN A 71 -5.02 5.68 -4.92
N TRP A 72 -4.68 4.53 -4.33
CA TRP A 72 -3.82 3.53 -4.97
C TRP A 72 -4.38 3.08 -6.33
N ILE A 73 -5.67 2.71 -6.41
CA ILE A 73 -6.23 2.23 -7.68
C ILE A 73 -6.25 3.33 -8.75
N GLN A 74 -6.47 4.60 -8.36
CA GLN A 74 -6.40 5.74 -9.27
C GLN A 74 -5.00 5.89 -9.87
N ASP A 75 -3.96 5.84 -9.05
CA ASP A 75 -2.57 5.94 -9.52
C ASP A 75 -2.12 4.70 -10.30
N TYR A 76 -2.53 3.51 -9.84
CA TYR A 76 -2.14 2.23 -10.45
C TYR A 76 -2.70 2.07 -11.86
N THR A 77 -3.96 2.46 -12.09
CA THR A 77 -4.63 2.31 -13.41
C THR A 77 -4.01 3.14 -14.53
N ILE A 78 -3.33 4.25 -14.20
CA ILE A 78 -2.65 5.12 -15.16
C ILE A 78 -1.13 4.91 -15.17
N SER A 79 -0.62 4.02 -14.31
CA SER A 79 0.80 3.72 -14.26
C SER A 79 1.23 2.78 -15.40
N ALA A 80 2.46 2.96 -15.87
CA ALA A 80 3.14 2.01 -16.74
C ALA A 80 3.75 0.81 -15.99
N SER A 81 3.80 0.86 -14.64
CA SER A 81 4.29 -0.21 -13.78
C SER A 81 3.12 -1.01 -13.20
N ASP A 82 3.30 -2.32 -13.10
CA ASP A 82 2.39 -3.27 -12.43
C ASP A 82 2.70 -3.43 -10.93
N TRP A 83 3.36 -2.44 -10.33
CA TRP A 83 3.83 -2.47 -8.94
C TRP A 83 3.54 -1.13 -8.26
N PRO A 84 3.08 -1.11 -6.99
CA PRO A 84 2.78 -2.26 -6.13
C PRO A 84 1.39 -2.84 -6.44
N ASN A 85 1.28 -4.16 -6.50
CA ASN A 85 0.04 -4.86 -6.77
C ASN A 85 -0.74 -5.13 -5.47
N LEU A 86 -1.71 -4.27 -5.16
CA LEU A 86 -2.60 -4.39 -3.99
C LEU A 86 -4.01 -4.88 -4.37
N GLN A 87 -4.16 -5.56 -5.50
CA GLN A 87 -5.47 -6.02 -5.99
C GLN A 87 -6.21 -6.87 -4.95
N ALA A 88 -5.50 -7.77 -4.26
CA ALA A 88 -6.10 -8.62 -3.22
C ALA A 88 -6.66 -7.79 -2.05
N SER A 89 -5.92 -6.77 -1.60
CA SER A 89 -6.34 -5.86 -0.53
C SER A 89 -7.56 -5.05 -0.96
N TYR A 90 -7.55 -4.53 -2.19
CA TYR A 90 -8.65 -3.78 -2.79
C TYR A 90 -9.92 -4.63 -2.92
N ASP A 91 -9.80 -5.87 -3.41
CA ASP A 91 -10.92 -6.78 -3.56
C ASP A 91 -11.55 -7.13 -2.21
N ARG A 92 -10.70 -7.40 -1.20
CA ARG A 92 -11.16 -7.67 0.17
C ARG A 92 -11.89 -6.47 0.76
N TRP A 93 -11.37 -5.26 0.60
CA TRP A 93 -12.06 -4.03 1.02
C TRP A 93 -13.40 -3.88 0.30
N CYS A 94 -13.44 -4.06 -1.03
CA CYS A 94 -14.68 -4.01 -1.81
C CYS A 94 -15.73 -5.01 -1.30
N GLN A 95 -15.33 -6.24 -0.96
CA GLN A 95 -16.23 -7.24 -0.38
C GLN A 95 -16.73 -6.81 1.00
N SER A 96 -15.85 -6.30 1.87
CA SER A 96 -16.22 -5.79 3.19
C SER A 96 -17.21 -4.64 3.10
N THR A 97 -16.99 -3.67 2.21
CA THR A 97 -17.88 -2.51 2.02
C THR A 97 -19.23 -2.91 1.42
N ARG A 98 -19.25 -3.85 0.46
CA ARG A 98 -20.52 -4.35 -0.13
C ARG A 98 -21.40 -5.07 0.89
N ASN A 99 -20.81 -5.76 1.86
CA ASN A 99 -21.55 -6.42 2.93
C ASN A 99 -22.10 -5.44 3.98
N LEU A 100 -21.65 -4.18 4.00
CA LEU A 100 -22.19 -3.13 4.88
C LEU A 100 -23.41 -2.41 4.28
N VAL A 101 -23.67 -2.60 2.98
CA VAL A 101 -24.79 -1.99 2.25
C VAL A 101 -25.98 -2.95 2.09
N ASN A 102 -25.84 -4.21 2.53
CA ASN A 102 -26.90 -5.23 2.54
C ASN A 102 -27.45 -5.47 3.95
#